data_AF-D4CHZ1-F1
#
_entry.id   AF-D4CHZ1-F1
#
_cell.length_a   1.000
_cell.length_b   1.000
_cell.length_c   1.000
_cell.angle_alpha   90.00
_cell.angle_beta   90.00
_cell.angle_gamma   90.00
#
_symmetry.space_group_name_H-M   'P 1'
#
loop_
_entity.id
_entity.type
_entity.pdbx_description
1 polymer ?
#
loop_
_entity_poly.entity_id
_entity_poly.type
_entity_poly.pdbx_seq_one_letter_code
_entity_poly.pdbx_strand_id
1 'polypeptide(L)'
;MAGKAKFDQEAAFKSIIGAGATEDEKKADKPAGKGRPPVERETKKRVSLALYPSSYGALQKIAYVNRQSASDIVSELIADYVAANAGKLKEYDKIKTE
;
A
#
# COMPACT_ATOMS: atom_id res chain seq x y z
N MET A 1 28.95 13.59 -43.35
CA MET A 1 27.49 13.61 -43.07
C MET A 1 27.17 12.41 -42.18
N ALA A 2 26.47 12.65 -41.08
CA ALA A 2 26.37 11.78 -39.90
C ALA A 2 25.71 10.41 -40.18
N GLY A 3 26.30 9.36 -39.59
CA GLY A 3 25.76 8.01 -39.60
C GLY A 3 24.48 7.90 -38.78
N LYS A 4 23.45 7.27 -39.35
CA LYS A 4 22.21 6.96 -38.65
C LYS A 4 22.46 5.79 -37.69
N ALA A 5 22.53 6.07 -36.39
CA ALA A 5 22.45 5.03 -35.37
C ALA A 5 21.06 4.39 -35.46
N LYS A 6 20.99 3.08 -35.74
CA LYS A 6 19.75 2.31 -35.69
C LYS A 6 19.38 2.11 -34.22
N PHE A 7 18.17 2.53 -33.85
CA PHE A 7 17.64 2.35 -32.50
C PHE A 7 17.45 0.84 -32.23
N ASP A 8 18.12 0.35 -31.19
CA ASP A 8 18.11 -1.07 -30.84
C ASP A 8 16.95 -1.37 -29.89
N GLN A 9 15.85 -1.83 -30.49
CA GLN A 9 14.57 -1.99 -29.83
C GLN A 9 14.60 -3.09 -28.76
N GLU A 10 15.44 -4.11 -28.91
CA GLU A 10 15.60 -5.15 -27.88
C GLU A 10 16.33 -4.64 -26.64
N ALA A 11 17.32 -3.77 -26.80
CA ALA A 11 18.02 -3.15 -25.68
C ALA A 11 17.11 -2.18 -24.91
N ALA A 12 16.30 -1.41 -25.65
CA ALA A 12 15.30 -0.53 -25.05
C ALA A 12 14.18 -1.32 -24.36
N PHE A 13 13.75 -2.44 -24.91
CA PHE A 13 12.76 -3.29 -24.27
C PHE A 13 13.33 -3.88 -22.97
N LYS A 14 14.53 -4.49 -23.01
CA LYS A 14 15.19 -5.05 -21.82
C LYS A 14 15.39 -4.03 -20.69
N SER A 15 15.67 -2.76 -21.02
CA SER A 15 15.81 -1.71 -20.01
C SER A 15 14.49 -1.31 -19.36
N ILE A 16 13.37 -1.33 -20.11
CA ILE A 16 12.03 -1.03 -19.56
C ILE A 16 11.54 -2.14 -18.62
N ILE A 17 11.73 -3.41 -18.99
CA ILE A 17 11.29 -4.55 -18.17
C ILE A 17 12.31 -4.96 -17.09
N GLY A 18 13.47 -4.30 -17.02
CA GLY A 18 14.49 -4.57 -15.99
C GLY A 18 15.09 -5.98 -16.07
N ALA A 19 14.97 -6.64 -17.23
CA ALA A 19 15.49 -7.98 -17.46
C ALA A 19 16.99 -7.92 -17.75
N GLY A 20 17.78 -7.78 -16.67
CA GLY A 20 19.24 -7.66 -16.69
C GLY A 20 19.87 -7.43 -15.31
N ALA A 21 19.06 -7.17 -14.27
CA ALA A 21 19.53 -7.19 -12.90
C ALA A 21 19.59 -8.66 -12.41
N THR A 22 20.77 -9.27 -12.53
CA THR A 22 21.10 -10.48 -11.77
C THR A 22 21.02 -10.18 -10.27
N GLU A 23 20.44 -11.11 -9.51
CA GLU A 23 19.99 -10.96 -8.11
C GLU A 23 21.10 -10.76 -7.06
N ASP A 24 22.35 -10.47 -7.45
CA ASP A 24 23.51 -10.44 -6.55
C ASP A 24 23.98 -9.05 -6.10
N GLU A 25 23.30 -7.96 -6.46
CA GLU A 25 23.59 -6.62 -5.89
C GLU A 25 22.60 -6.25 -4.79
N LYS A 26 22.55 -7.08 -3.74
CA LYS A 26 22.01 -6.66 -2.45
C LYS A 26 22.97 -5.68 -1.78
N LYS A 27 22.45 -4.48 -1.48
CA LYS A 27 23.01 -3.44 -0.59
C LYS A 27 24.12 -2.57 -1.19
N ALA A 28 23.75 -1.64 -2.07
CA ALA A 28 24.41 -0.34 -2.11
C ALA A 28 23.34 0.73 -2.36
N ASP A 29 23.40 1.77 -1.55
CA ASP A 29 22.66 3.03 -1.56
C ASP A 29 21.45 3.17 -2.50
N LYS A 30 20.28 3.41 -1.89
CA LYS A 30 19.11 3.95 -2.60
C LYS A 30 19.59 5.12 -3.46
N PRO A 31 19.45 5.07 -4.79
CA PRO A 31 19.75 6.23 -5.61
C PRO A 31 18.85 7.36 -5.14
N ALA A 32 19.44 8.52 -4.85
CA ALA A 32 18.74 9.77 -4.57
C ALA A 32 17.95 10.17 -5.83
N GLY A 33 16.81 9.52 -6.04
CA GLY A 33 15.91 9.80 -7.14
C GLY A 33 15.40 11.22 -6.98
N LYS A 34 15.50 12.02 -8.05
CA LYS A 34 14.77 13.28 -8.18
C LYS A 34 13.29 13.00 -7.95
N GLY A 35 12.81 13.34 -6.76
CA GLY A 35 11.45 13.08 -6.31
C GLY A 35 11.14 13.88 -5.06
N ARG A 36 9.85 13.96 -4.71
CA ARG A 36 9.39 14.61 -3.49
C ARG A 36 10.16 14.01 -2.29
N PRO A 37 10.76 14.83 -1.40
CA PRO A 37 11.49 14.32 -0.25
C PRO A 37 10.62 13.33 0.53
N PRO A 38 11.20 12.22 1.00
CA PRO A 38 10.46 11.19 1.70
C PRO A 38 9.84 11.81 2.94
N VAL A 39 8.51 11.91 2.96
CA VAL A 39 7.76 12.32 4.14
C VAL A 39 7.60 11.08 4.99
N GLU A 40 8.06 11.12 6.25
CA GLU A 40 7.70 10.11 7.25
C GLU A 40 6.19 10.18 7.46
N ARG A 41 5.47 9.30 6.76
CA ARG A 41 4.04 9.08 6.93
C ARG A 41 3.88 7.72 7.54
N GLU A 42 3.08 7.63 8.59
CA GLU A 42 2.61 6.35 9.07
C GLU A 42 1.87 5.66 7.92
N THR A 43 2.42 4.54 7.46
CA THR A 43 1.85 3.81 6.33
C THR A 43 0.81 2.84 6.87
N LYS A 44 -0.43 2.95 6.35
CA LYS A 44 -1.48 1.99 6.68
C LYS A 44 -0.99 0.58 6.32
N LYS A 45 -0.93 -0.32 7.32
CA LYS A 45 -0.67 -1.73 7.07
C LYS A 45 -1.84 -2.33 6.29
N ARG A 46 -1.57 -3.01 5.19
CA ARG A 46 -2.61 -3.72 4.43
C ARG A 46 -3.00 -5.01 5.16
N VAL A 47 -4.30 -5.18 5.40
CA VAL A 47 -4.89 -6.37 6.02
C VAL A 47 -6.01 -6.88 5.12
N SER A 48 -6.04 -8.19 4.85
CA SER A 48 -7.13 -8.82 4.11
C SER A 48 -8.27 -9.20 5.06
N LEU A 49 -9.47 -8.73 4.77
CA LEU A 49 -10.68 -9.01 5.55
C LEU A 49 -11.70 -9.72 4.66
N ALA A 50 -12.37 -10.74 5.22
CA ALA A 50 -13.53 -11.36 4.58
C ALA A 50 -14.81 -10.63 5.01
N LEU A 51 -15.61 -10.18 4.06
CA LEU A 51 -16.87 -9.47 4.29
C LEU A 51 -18.00 -10.14 3.52
N TYR A 52 -19.23 -10.02 4.04
CA TYR A 52 -20.41 -10.45 3.31
C TYR A 52 -20.59 -9.63 2.02
N PRO A 53 -20.88 -10.27 0.86
CA PRO A 53 -21.03 -9.56 -0.41
C PRO A 53 -22.13 -8.49 -0.38
N SER A 54 -23.24 -8.76 0.31
CA SER A 54 -24.35 -7.83 0.48
C SER A 54 -23.94 -6.54 1.20
N SER A 55 -23.18 -6.67 2.29
CA SER A 55 -22.70 -5.54 3.08
C SER A 55 -21.66 -4.73 2.34
N TYR A 56 -20.70 -5.41 1.68
CA TYR A 56 -19.67 -4.74 0.91
C TYR A 56 -20.25 -3.98 -0.30
N GLY A 57 -21.23 -4.57 -1.00
CA GLY A 57 -21.92 -3.89 -2.10
C GLY A 57 -22.69 -2.64 -1.65
N ALA A 58 -23.33 -2.68 -0.47
CA ALA A 58 -23.96 -1.49 0.12
C ALA A 58 -22.92 -0.43 0.51
N LEU A 59 -21.82 -0.85 1.14
CA LEU A 59 -20.71 0.04 1.51
C LEU A 59 -20.13 0.78 0.30
N GLN A 60 -19.95 0.10 -0.84
CA GLN A 60 -19.45 0.73 -2.07
C GLN A 60 -20.38 1.83 -2.59
N LYS A 61 -21.71 1.62 -2.50
CA LYS A 61 -22.69 2.64 -2.89
C LYS A 61 -22.63 3.86 -1.98
N ILE A 62 -22.50 3.64 -0.66
CA ILE A 62 -22.36 4.72 0.33
C ILE A 62 -21.05 5.49 0.08
N ALA A 63 -19.94 4.78 -0.11
CA ALA A 63 -18.63 5.36 -0.41
C ALA A 63 -18.68 6.25 -1.66
N TYR A 64 -19.40 5.82 -2.70
CA TYR A 64 -19.60 6.59 -3.92
C TYR A 64 -20.31 7.93 -3.65
N VAL A 65 -21.39 7.92 -2.87
CA VAL A 65 -22.16 9.12 -2.51
C VAL A 65 -21.29 10.07 -1.67
N ASN A 66 -20.56 9.54 -0.70
CA ASN A 66 -19.76 10.33 0.23
C ASN A 66 -18.43 10.83 -0.36
N ARG A 67 -18.07 10.41 -1.59
CA ARG A 67 -16.77 10.70 -2.22
C ARG A 67 -15.57 10.29 -1.35
N GLN A 68 -15.75 9.21 -0.59
CA GLN A 68 -14.73 8.64 0.29
C GLN A 68 -14.39 7.22 -0.17
N SER A 69 -13.20 6.73 0.18
CA SER A 69 -12.86 5.33 -0.12
C SER A 69 -13.53 4.40 0.89
N ALA A 70 -13.90 3.18 0.44
CA ALA A 70 -14.39 2.15 1.35
C ALA A 70 -13.38 1.81 2.45
N SER A 71 -12.08 1.94 2.15
CA SER A 71 -11.02 1.72 3.14
C SER A 71 -11.00 2.80 4.21
N ASP A 72 -11.30 4.06 3.88
CA ASP A 72 -11.32 5.15 4.86
C ASP A 72 -12.52 5.02 5.79
N ILE A 73 -13.71 4.74 5.23
CA ILE A 73 -14.92 4.46 6.03
C ILE A 73 -14.66 3.31 7.01
N VAL A 74 -14.08 2.20 6.54
CA VAL A 74 -13.75 1.06 7.41
C VAL A 74 -12.69 1.43 8.44
N SER A 75 -11.70 2.26 8.09
CA SER A 75 -10.67 2.70 9.04
C SER A 75 -11.28 3.53 10.18
N GLU A 76 -12.18 4.46 9.86
CA GLU A 76 -12.89 5.29 10.84
C GLU A 76 -13.76 4.43 11.75
N LEU A 77 -14.57 3.53 11.19
CA LEU A 77 -15.42 2.62 11.96
C LEU A 77 -14.62 1.72 12.91
N ILE A 78 -13.46 1.23 12.48
CA ILE A 78 -12.57 0.44 13.34
C ILE A 78 -12.00 1.30 14.46
N ALA A 79 -11.55 2.52 14.17
CA ALA A 79 -11.00 3.43 15.18
C ALA A 79 -12.05 3.77 16.26
N ASP A 80 -13.27 4.11 15.85
CA ASP A 80 -14.38 4.40 16.75
C ASP A 80 -14.73 3.19 17.62
N TYR A 81 -14.79 2.00 17.02
CA TYR A 81 -15.05 0.76 17.76
C TYR A 81 -13.94 0.48 18.80
N VAL A 82 -12.68 0.64 18.44
CA VAL A 82 -11.55 0.44 19.36
C VAL A 82 -11.60 1.44 20.51
N ALA A 83 -11.84 2.73 20.22
CA ALA A 83 -11.93 3.78 21.22
C ALA A 83 -13.08 3.52 22.22
N ALA A 84 -14.26 3.15 21.71
CA ALA A 84 -15.41 2.82 22.54
C ALA A 84 -15.20 1.56 23.42
N ASN A 85 -14.26 0.68 23.04
CA ASN A 85 -14.00 -0.60 23.70
C ASN A 85 -12.63 -0.66 24.40
N ALA A 86 -12.03 0.47 24.75
CA ALA A 86 -10.71 0.53 25.39
C ALA A 86 -10.59 -0.33 26.68
N GLY A 87 -11.69 -0.54 27.41
CA GLY A 87 -11.73 -1.45 28.57
C GLY A 87 -11.40 -2.91 28.21
N LYS A 88 -11.88 -3.41 27.06
CA LYS A 88 -11.63 -4.77 26.59
C LYS A 88 -10.18 -5.01 26.22
N LEU A 89 -9.45 -3.97 25.82
CA LEU A 89 -8.00 -4.08 25.58
C LEU A 89 -7.25 -4.37 26.87
N LYS A 90 -7.61 -3.70 27.98
CA LYS A 90 -7.02 -3.96 29.30
C LYS A 90 -7.33 -5.38 29.80
N GLU A 91 -8.51 -5.90 29.49
CA GLU A 91 -8.87 -7.29 29.81
C GLU A 91 -8.06 -8.28 28.97
N TYR A 92 -7.92 -8.02 27.67
CA TYR A 92 -7.08 -8.82 26.77
C TYR A 92 -5.63 -8.88 27.26
N ASP A 93 -5.06 -7.75 27.68
CA ASP A 93 -3.69 -7.71 28.19
C ASP A 93 -3.52 -8.55 29.47
N LYS A 94 -4.53 -8.58 30.35
CA LYS A 94 -4.50 -9.45 31.55
C LYS A 94 -4.49 -10.92 31.17
N ILE A 95 -5.38 -11.35 30.27
CA ILE A 95 -5.50 -12.74 29.82
C ILE A 95 -4.22 -13.21 29.12
N LYS A 96 -3.60 -12.35 28.31
CA LYS A 96 -2.39 -12.71 27.57
C LYS A 96 -1.13 -12.78 28.44
N THR A 97 -1.17 -12.13 29.60
CA THR A 97 -0.04 -12.12 30.56
C THR A 97 -0.08 -13.35 31.49
N GLU A 98 -1.22 -14.04 31.56
CA GLU A 98 -1.36 -15.38 32.19
C GLU A 98 -0.92 -16.50 31.24
#